data_AF-A0AAF0TMR3-F1
#
_entry.id   AF-A0AAF0TMR3-F1
#
_cell.length_a   1.000
_cell.length_b   1.000
_cell.length_c   1.000
_cell.angle_alpha   90.00
_cell.angle_beta   90.00
_cell.angle_gamma   90.00
#
_symmetry.space_group_name_H-M   'P 1'
#
loop_
_entity.id
_entity.type
_entity.pdbx_description
1 polymer ?
#
loop_
_entity_poly.entity_id
_entity_poly.type
_entity_poly.pdbx_seq_one_letter_code
_entity_poly.pdbx_strand_id
1 'polypeptide(L)'
;MLSDVVTDQAGQQRGNRQDVANTSRIREFLRMNPLDFTRSSVTEDPKNFVEELEKVFEVMHVADAEQVELVAYQLNGVTRIWYDQWKKSRDEGAPIVSWVVFKEAFMGCLFPR
;
A
#
# COMPACT_ATOMS: atom_id res chain seq x y z
N MET A 1 -13.17 -32.45 33.68
CA MET A 1 -13.50 -31.94 32.34
C MET A 1 -12.52 -30.81 32.06
N LEU A 2 -11.55 -31.01 31.17
CA LEU A 2 -10.45 -30.09 30.91
C LEU A 2 -10.20 -30.07 29.40
N SER A 3 -10.72 -29.06 28.69
CA SER A 3 -10.27 -28.72 27.33
C SER A 3 -11.09 -27.55 26.79
N ASP A 4 -10.70 -26.31 27.14
CA ASP A 4 -11.14 -25.09 26.45
C ASP A 4 -10.09 -23.96 26.49
N VAL A 5 -8.79 -24.31 26.61
CA VAL A 5 -7.68 -23.32 26.68
C VAL A 5 -6.75 -23.36 25.46
N VAL A 6 -7.03 -24.20 24.46
CA VAL A 6 -6.10 -24.39 23.32
C VAL A 6 -6.40 -23.49 22.11
N THR A 7 -7.59 -22.89 22.02
CA THR A 7 -8.04 -22.25 20.76
C THR A 7 -7.70 -20.77 20.61
N ASP A 8 -7.31 -20.07 21.69
CA ASP A 8 -7.07 -18.61 21.65
C ASP A 8 -5.61 -18.24 21.27
N GLN A 9 -4.66 -19.13 21.55
CA GLN A 9 -3.22 -18.86 21.34
C GLN A 9 -2.81 -18.87 19.85
N ALA A 10 -3.49 -19.63 19.01
CA ALA A 10 -3.14 -19.78 17.58
C ALA A 10 -3.55 -18.55 16.74
N GLY A 11 -4.69 -17.92 17.06
CA GLY A 11 -5.13 -16.68 16.41
C GLY A 11 -4.26 -15.48 16.79
N GLN A 12 -3.91 -15.37 18.08
CA GLN A 12 -3.11 -14.27 18.60
C GLN A 12 -1.64 -14.31 18.14
N GLN A 13 -1.04 -15.51 18.03
CA GLN A 13 0.30 -15.66 17.45
C GLN A 13 0.34 -15.34 15.95
N ARG A 14 -0.70 -15.70 15.18
CA ARG A 14 -0.78 -15.35 13.75
C ARG A 14 -0.92 -13.85 13.54
N GLY A 15 -1.79 -13.18 14.31
CA GLY A 15 -1.93 -11.72 14.30
C GLY A 15 -0.60 -11.03 14.59
N ASN A 16 0.05 -11.38 15.72
CA ASN A 16 1.33 -10.76 16.09
C ASN A 16 2.45 -11.02 15.07
N ARG A 17 2.53 -12.22 14.48
CA ARG A 17 3.56 -12.53 13.46
C ARG A 17 3.34 -11.73 12.18
N GLN A 18 2.09 -11.54 11.78
CA GLN A 18 1.74 -10.73 10.61
C GLN A 18 2.02 -9.25 10.87
N ASP A 19 1.69 -8.74 12.06
CA ASP A 19 1.98 -7.35 12.43
C ASP A 19 3.48 -7.05 12.47
N VAL A 20 4.28 -7.98 13.00
CA VAL A 20 5.75 -7.87 13.00
C VAL A 20 6.32 -7.92 11.58
N ALA A 21 5.76 -8.76 10.70
CA ALA A 21 6.15 -8.81 9.28
C ALA A 21 5.79 -7.51 8.55
N ASN A 22 4.58 -7.00 8.76
CA ASN A 22 4.08 -5.75 8.17
C ASN A 22 4.94 -4.54 8.59
N THR A 23 5.22 -4.42 9.89
CA THR A 23 6.07 -3.33 10.42
C THR A 23 7.51 -3.42 9.93
N SER A 24 8.05 -4.64 9.74
CA SER A 24 9.38 -4.84 9.17
C SER A 24 9.45 -4.38 7.72
N ARG A 25 8.42 -4.67 6.92
CA ARG A 25 8.34 -4.26 5.52
C ARG A 25 8.22 -2.75 5.34
N ILE A 26 7.38 -2.09 6.14
CA ILE A 26 7.26 -0.62 6.13
C ILE A 26 8.61 0.03 6.45
N ARG A 27 9.32 -0.49 7.46
CA ARG A 27 10.65 0.03 7.83
C ARG A 27 11.68 -0.14 6.72
N GLU A 28 11.68 -1.28 6.04
CA GLU A 28 12.57 -1.52 4.89
C GLU A 28 12.26 -0.57 3.74
N PHE A 29 10.98 -0.37 3.43
CA PHE A 29 10.54 0.56 2.41
C PHE A 29 10.99 1.98 2.71
N LEU A 30 10.76 2.48 3.92
CA LEU A 30 11.20 3.83 4.33
C LEU A 30 12.73 4.00 4.31
N ARG A 31 13.51 2.93 4.54
CA ARG A 31 14.97 2.97 4.45
C ARG A 31 15.49 3.16 3.02
N MET A 32 14.71 2.78 2.02
CA MET A 32 15.04 3.02 0.62
C MET A 32 14.81 4.48 0.20
N ASN A 33 14.32 5.32 1.12
CA ASN A 33 14.00 6.72 0.88
C ASN A 33 13.13 6.90 -0.38
N PRO A 34 11.96 6.25 -0.44
CA PRO A 34 11.06 6.36 -1.56
C PRO A 34 10.63 7.82 -1.72
N LEU A 35 10.34 8.25 -2.96
CA LEU A 35 9.78 9.57 -3.16
C LEU A 35 8.46 9.72 -2.41
N ASP A 36 8.24 10.93 -1.89
CA ASP A 36 6.93 11.37 -1.39
C ASP A 36 6.17 12.06 -2.52
N PHE A 37 4.84 11.92 -2.54
CA PHE A 37 3.99 12.55 -3.56
C PHE A 37 2.82 13.28 -2.90
N THR A 38 2.84 14.62 -3.00
CA THR A 38 1.90 15.50 -2.30
C THR A 38 0.93 16.21 -3.26
N ARG A 39 1.12 16.07 -4.58
CA ARG A 39 0.43 16.79 -5.66
C ARG A 39 0.45 18.32 -5.47
N SER A 40 1.35 18.84 -4.62
CA SER A 40 1.37 20.25 -4.23
C SER A 40 2.38 21.05 -5.04
N SER A 41 3.38 20.39 -5.64
CA SER A 41 4.34 21.03 -6.54
C SER A 41 3.95 20.84 -8.00
N VAL A 42 4.11 21.91 -8.80
CA VAL A 42 3.89 21.90 -10.26
C VAL A 42 4.96 21.06 -10.99
N THR A 43 6.01 20.65 -10.26
CA THR A 43 7.14 19.86 -10.75
C THR A 43 6.98 18.35 -10.52
N GLU A 44 5.97 17.93 -9.76
CA GLU A 44 5.70 16.51 -9.51
C GLU A 44 5.14 15.84 -10.77
N ASP A 45 5.97 15.03 -11.44
CA ASP A 45 5.53 14.13 -12.52
C ASP A 45 5.05 12.80 -11.90
N PRO A 46 3.75 12.48 -12.00
CA PRO A 46 3.20 11.23 -11.49
C PRO A 46 3.83 9.99 -12.12
N LYS A 47 4.27 10.09 -13.38
CA LYS A 47 4.92 8.99 -14.08
C LYS A 47 6.29 8.71 -13.50
N ASN A 48 7.12 9.75 -13.34
CA ASN A 48 8.41 9.64 -12.67
C ASN A 48 8.26 9.11 -11.22
N PHE A 49 7.25 9.56 -10.49
CA PHE A 49 6.96 9.05 -9.15
C PHE A 49 6.69 7.54 -9.15
N VAL A 50 5.84 7.05 -10.05
CA VAL A 50 5.54 5.62 -10.18
C VAL A 50 6.77 4.82 -10.61
N GLU A 51 7.55 5.31 -11.56
CA GLU A 51 8.78 4.64 -12.04
C GLU A 51 9.83 4.50 -10.92
N GLU A 52 10.00 5.52 -10.06
CA GLU A 52 10.92 5.45 -8.93
C GLU A 52 10.45 4.48 -7.84
N LEU A 53 9.14 4.41 -7.57
CA LEU A 53 8.58 3.42 -6.65
C LEU A 53 8.75 1.99 -7.17
N GLU A 54 8.57 1.77 -8.48
CA GLU A 54 8.76 0.45 -9.10
C GLU A 54 10.20 -0.05 -8.94
N LYS A 55 11.21 0.82 -9.06
CA LYS A 55 12.61 0.46 -8.79
C LYS A 55 12.81 0.01 -7.34
N VAL A 56 12.19 0.68 -6.38
CA VAL A 56 12.25 0.28 -4.96
C VAL A 56 11.60 -1.08 -4.75
N PHE A 57 10.42 -1.31 -5.33
CA PHE A 57 9.69 -2.57 -5.20
C PHE A 57 10.41 -3.75 -5.85
N GLU A 58 11.07 -3.52 -6.98
CA GLU A 58 11.89 -4.53 -7.66
C GLU A 58 13.05 -4.99 -6.77
N VAL A 59 13.80 -4.05 -6.19
CA VAL A 59 14.93 -4.36 -5.28
C VAL A 59 14.47 -5.07 -4.01
N MET A 60 13.31 -4.70 -3.49
CA MET A 60 12.75 -5.29 -2.26
C MET A 60 11.93 -6.57 -2.49
N HIS A 61 11.70 -6.98 -3.75
CA HIS A 61 10.85 -8.10 -4.13
C HIS A 61 9.43 -8.05 -3.51
N VAL A 62 8.81 -6.86 -3.53
CA VAL A 62 7.46 -6.63 -2.96
C VAL A 62 6.38 -7.17 -3.88
N ALA A 63 5.42 -7.93 -3.35
CA ALA A 63 4.29 -8.42 -4.14
C ALA A 63 3.29 -7.29 -4.47
N ASP A 64 2.63 -7.34 -5.62
CA ASP A 64 1.70 -6.31 -6.12
C ASP A 64 0.72 -5.77 -5.08
N ALA A 65 0.11 -6.65 -4.29
CA ALA A 65 -0.84 -6.27 -3.23
C ALA A 65 -0.19 -5.42 -2.13
N GLU A 66 1.04 -5.75 -1.76
CA GLU A 66 1.81 -5.04 -0.73
C GLU A 66 2.35 -3.70 -1.25
N GLN A 67 2.66 -3.61 -2.55
CA GLN A 67 3.09 -2.36 -3.19
C GLN A 67 2.04 -1.26 -3.01
N VAL A 68 0.77 -1.57 -3.26
CA VAL A 68 -0.34 -0.61 -3.14
C VAL A 68 -0.47 -0.07 -1.71
N GLU A 69 -0.36 -0.93 -0.70
CA GLU A 69 -0.45 -0.49 0.70
C GLU A 69 0.77 0.34 1.13
N LEU A 70 1.97 0.01 0.64
CA LEU A 70 3.18 0.81 0.89
C LEU A 70 3.10 2.20 0.25
N VAL A 71 2.58 2.31 -0.98
CA VAL A 71 2.34 3.62 -1.60
C VAL A 71 1.27 4.39 -0.86
N ALA A 72 0.16 3.74 -0.51
CA ALA A 72 -0.93 4.38 0.23
C ALA A 72 -0.48 4.96 1.58
N TYR A 73 0.52 4.34 2.21
CA TYR A 73 1.16 4.87 3.42
C TYR A 73 1.84 6.22 3.17
N GLN A 74 2.47 6.41 2.00
CA GLN A 74 3.16 7.65 1.61
C GLN A 74 2.25 8.74 1.06
N LEU A 75 1.07 8.37 0.55
CA LEU A 75 0.12 9.36 0.05
C LEU A 75 -0.31 10.29 1.19
N ASN A 76 -0.32 11.59 0.92
CA ASN A 76 -0.70 12.63 1.88
C ASN A 76 -1.63 13.67 1.23
N GLY A 77 -2.32 14.47 2.05
CA GLY A 77 -3.20 15.53 1.57
C GLY A 77 -4.26 15.02 0.59
N VAL A 78 -4.35 15.64 -0.59
CA VAL A 78 -5.38 15.36 -1.59
C VAL A 78 -5.27 13.94 -2.17
N THR A 79 -4.06 13.41 -2.34
CA THR A 79 -3.86 12.07 -2.92
C THR A 79 -4.27 10.97 -1.94
N ARG A 80 -4.08 11.20 -0.64
CA ARG A 80 -4.60 10.28 0.40
C ARG A 80 -6.12 10.25 0.43
N ILE A 81 -6.76 11.42 0.39
CA ILE A 81 -8.22 11.52 0.36
C ILE A 81 -8.79 10.78 -0.86
N TRP A 82 -8.17 10.96 -2.03
CA TRP A 82 -8.55 10.23 -3.23
C TRP A 82 -8.42 8.71 -3.06
N TYR A 83 -7.28 8.22 -2.55
CA TYR A 83 -7.08 6.78 -2.37
C TYR A 83 -8.14 6.17 -1.46
N ASP A 84 -8.47 6.84 -0.35
CA ASP A 84 -9.50 6.37 0.58
C ASP A 84 -10.89 6.31 -0.09
N GLN A 85 -11.24 7.30 -0.94
CA GLN A 85 -12.49 7.29 -1.71
C GLN A 85 -12.50 6.20 -2.78
N TRP A 86 -11.42 6.07 -3.52
CA TRP A 86 -11.26 5.05 -4.56
C TRP A 86 -11.35 3.64 -3.96
N LYS A 87 -10.69 3.38 -2.83
CA LYS A 87 -10.74 2.09 -2.12
C LYS A 87 -12.16 1.79 -1.60
N LYS A 88 -12.87 2.79 -1.07
CA LYS A 88 -14.27 2.65 -0.61
C LYS A 88 -15.27 2.43 -1.74
N SER A 89 -14.98 2.91 -2.94
CA SER A 89 -15.85 2.75 -4.11
C SER A 89 -15.83 1.33 -4.69
N ARG A 90 -14.95 0.45 -4.19
CA ARG A 90 -14.86 -0.95 -4.63
C ARG A 90 -15.86 -1.81 -3.86
N ASP A 91 -16.50 -2.74 -4.56
CA ASP A 91 -17.49 -3.66 -3.99
C ASP A 91 -16.92 -4.50 -2.84
N GLU A 92 -17.77 -4.84 -1.87
CA GLU A 92 -17.42 -5.80 -0.81
C GLU A 92 -17.08 -7.16 -1.44
N GLY A 93 -15.86 -7.64 -1.22
CA GLY A 93 -15.35 -8.86 -1.84
C GLY A 93 -14.63 -8.66 -3.18
N ALA A 94 -14.44 -7.42 -3.62
CA ALA A 94 -13.58 -7.13 -4.77
C ALA A 94 -12.16 -7.70 -4.55
N PRO A 95 -11.51 -8.21 -5.62
CA PRO A 95 -10.15 -8.73 -5.52
C PRO A 95 -9.20 -7.70 -4.92
N ILE A 96 -8.14 -8.18 -4.25
CA ILE A 96 -7.06 -7.32 -3.75
C ILE A 96 -6.57 -6.43 -4.91
N VAL A 97 -6.38 -5.15 -4.61
CA VAL A 97 -5.89 -4.19 -5.59
C VAL A 97 -4.50 -4.62 -6.03
N SER A 98 -4.33 -4.97 -7.30
CA SER A 98 -3.00 -5.17 -7.87
C SER A 98 -2.36 -3.83 -8.19
N TRP A 99 -1.03 -3.82 -8.25
CA TRP A 99 -0.26 -2.62 -8.59
C TRP A 99 -0.69 -2.01 -9.93
N VAL A 100 -0.99 -2.85 -10.93
CA VAL A 100 -1.47 -2.41 -12.25
C VAL A 100 -2.78 -1.63 -12.14
N VAL A 101 -3.77 -2.16 -11.41
CA VAL A 101 -5.07 -1.50 -11.22
C VAL A 101 -4.92 -0.17 -10.47
N PHE A 102 -4.01 -0.13 -9.47
CA PHE A 102 -3.69 1.12 -8.78
C PHE A 102 -3.09 2.16 -9.73
N LYS A 103 -2.09 1.81 -10.54
CA LYS A 103 -1.45 2.74 -11.48
C LYS A 103 -2.45 3.33 -12.47
N GLU A 104 -3.32 2.51 -13.05
CA GLU A 104 -4.34 2.99 -13.98
C GLU A 104 -5.28 4.01 -13.33
N ALA A 105 -5.77 3.70 -12.13
CA ALA A 105 -6.65 4.61 -11.39
C ALA A 105 -5.93 5.90 -10.95
N PHE A 106 -4.69 5.77 -10.46
CA PHE A 106 -3.86 6.90 -10.00
C PHE A 106 -3.56 7.87 -11.13
N MET A 107 -3.14 7.36 -12.30
CA MET A 107 -2.90 8.18 -13.48
C MET A 107 -4.19 8.85 -14.00
N GLY A 108 -5.31 8.13 -14.01
CA GLY A 108 -6.61 8.68 -14.42
C GLY A 108 -7.14 9.79 -13.49
N CYS A 109 -6.85 9.73 -12.20
CA CYS A 109 -7.27 10.76 -11.25
C CYS A 109 -6.41 12.04 -11.31
N LEU A 110 -5.11 11.89 -11.55
CA LEU A 110 -4.20 13.03 -11.63
C LEU A 110 -4.38 13.81 -12.93
N PHE A 111 -4.90 13.17 -13.98
CA PHE A 111 -5.20 13.76 -15.28
C PHE A 111 -6.64 13.44 -15.75
N PRO A 112 -7.66 14.17 -15.24
CA PRO A 112 -9.01 14.09 -15.81
C PRO A 112 -8.96 14.54 -17.28
N ARG A 113 -9.57 13.75 -18.18
CA ARG A 113 -9.69 14.09 -19.61
C ARG A 113 -10.56 15.32 -19.85
#